data_AF-A0A1M7MPT2-F1
#
_entry.id   AF-A0A1M7MPT2-F1
#
_cell.length_a   1.000
_cell.length_b   1.000
_cell.length_c   1.000
_cell.angle_alpha   90.00
_cell.angle_beta   90.00
_cell.angle_gamma   90.00
#
_symmetry.space_group_name_H-M   'P 1'
#
loop_
_entity.id
_entity.type
_entity.pdbx_description
1 polymer ?
#
loop_
_entity_poly.entity_id
_entity_poly.type
_entity_poly.pdbx_seq_one_letter_code
_entity_poly.pdbx_strand_id
1 'polypeptide(L)'
;MKKLLLIVAAVLLLGLAYYGEKPLLTQNSLPEMEAFYNESLHLDQMSADSVENYIIKVKGFTINKPNAKYDPLYSDIKENIKKKTNKDYFIY
;
A
#
# COMPACT_ATOMS: atom_id res chain seq x y z
N MET A 1 35.05 -7.86 -20.03
CA MET A 1 34.50 -6.50 -20.23
C MET A 1 32.97 -6.46 -20.21
N LYS A 2 32.25 -7.25 -21.04
CA LYS A 2 30.76 -7.27 -21.04
C LYS A 2 30.12 -7.60 -19.68
N LYS A 3 30.71 -8.53 -18.92
CA LYS A 3 30.25 -8.91 -17.57
C LYS A 3 30.38 -7.77 -16.54
N LEU A 4 31.40 -6.92 -16.67
CA LEU A 4 31.62 -5.80 -15.75
C LEU A 4 30.56 -4.70 -15.97
N LEU A 5 30.24 -4.41 -17.24
CA LEU A 5 29.17 -3.48 -17.62
C LEU A 5 27.80 -3.93 -17.09
N LEU A 6 27.49 -5.23 -17.15
CA LEU A 6 26.23 -5.78 -16.63
C LEU A 6 26.11 -5.61 -15.11
N ILE A 7 27.20 -5.81 -14.36
CA ILE A 7 27.22 -5.63 -12.90
C ILE A 7 27.00 -4.16 -12.54
N VAL A 8 27.69 -3.24 -13.22
CA VAL A 8 27.53 -1.79 -12.99
C VAL A 8 26.10 -1.33 -13.30
N ALA A 9 25.51 -1.82 -14.40
CA ALA A 9 24.13 -1.53 -14.74
C ALA A 9 23.13 -2.06 -13.69
N ALA A 10 23.33 -3.28 -13.19
CA ALA A 10 22.47 -3.86 -12.15
C ALA A 10 22.53 -3.06 -10.83
N VAL A 11 23.72 -2.62 -10.41
CA VAL A 11 23.89 -1.80 -9.19
C VAL A 11 23.24 -0.42 -9.36
N LEU A 12 23.36 0.21 -10.53
CA LEU A 12 22.69 1.48 -10.82
C LEU A 12 21.16 1.35 -10.81
N LEU A 13 20.61 0.27 -11.37
CA LEU A 13 19.17 0.01 -11.37
C LEU A 13 18.62 -0.25 -9.97
N LEU A 14 19.35 -1.00 -9.14
CA LEU A 14 18.99 -1.20 -7.73
C LEU A 14 19.02 0.11 -6.94
N GLY A 15 20.02 0.96 -7.19
CA GLY A 15 20.08 2.30 -6.60
C GLY A 15 18.90 3.18 -7.02
N LEU A 16 18.55 3.20 -8.31
CA LEU A 16 17.41 3.96 -8.82
C LEU A 16 16.07 3.46 -8.27
N ALA A 17 15.88 2.16 -8.10
CA ALA A 17 14.70 1.61 -7.46
C ALA A 17 14.60 2.07 -5.99
N TYR A 18 15.70 1.96 -5.24
CA TYR A 18 15.74 2.37 -3.83
C TYR A 18 15.49 3.88 -3.65
N TYR A 19 16.13 4.72 -4.46
CA TYR A 19 15.94 6.17 -4.40
C TYR A 19 14.65 6.66 -5.05
N GLY A 20 14.05 5.89 -5.96
CA GLY A 20 12.75 6.19 -6.55
C GLY A 20 11.58 5.89 -5.59
N GLU A 21 11.71 4.86 -4.77
CA GLU A 21 10.68 4.47 -3.80
C GLU A 21 10.73 5.28 -2.50
N LYS A 22 11.93 5.69 -2.07
CA LYS A 22 12.12 6.41 -0.80
C LYS A 22 11.27 7.70 -0.67
N PRO A 23 11.17 8.59 -1.68
CA PRO A 23 10.32 9.79 -1.62
C PRO A 23 8.84 9.46 -1.44
N LEU A 24 8.37 8.34 -2.01
CA LEU A 24 6.98 7.90 -1.94
C LEU A 24 6.62 7.34 -0.55
N LEU A 25 7.59 6.79 0.17
CA LEU A 25 7.41 6.32 1.56
C LEU A 25 7.55 7.44 2.60
N THR A 26 8.14 8.58 2.24
CA THR A 26 8.32 9.74 3.12
C THR A 26 7.39 10.91 2.80
N GLN A 27 6.47 10.75 1.84
CA GLN A 27 5.48 11.76 1.51
C GLN A 27 4.38 11.82 2.59
N ASN A 28 3.76 12.99 2.76
CA ASN A 28 2.56 13.09 3.58
C ASN A 28 1.46 12.21 2.99
N SER A 29 0.73 11.51 3.85
CA SER A 29 -0.41 10.70 3.44
C SER A 29 -1.51 11.58 2.86
N LEU A 30 -2.26 11.00 1.93
CA LEU A 30 -3.52 11.57 1.48
C LEU A 30 -4.50 11.61 2.66
N PRO A 31 -5.29 12.69 2.83
CA PRO A 31 -6.28 12.77 3.91
C PRO A 31 -7.26 11.58 3.91
N GLU A 32 -7.63 11.08 2.74
CA GLU A 32 -8.49 9.90 2.64
C GLU A 32 -7.78 8.63 3.13
N MET A 33 -6.47 8.50 2.90
CA MET A 33 -5.67 7.37 3.38
C MET A 33 -5.52 7.40 4.89
N GLU A 34 -5.35 8.57 5.49
CA GLU A 34 -5.40 8.73 6.95
C GLU A 34 -6.77 8.34 7.52
N ALA A 35 -7.86 8.76 6.87
CA ALA A 35 -9.21 8.38 7.27
C ALA A 35 -9.42 6.86 7.17
N PHE A 36 -8.97 6.23 6.08
CA PHE A 36 -9.01 4.78 5.93
C PHE A 36 -8.19 4.07 6.98
N TYR A 37 -7.00 4.57 7.30
CA TYR A 37 -6.14 4.01 8.33
C TYR A 37 -6.82 4.08 9.69
N ASN A 38 -7.35 5.23 10.10
CA ASN A 38 -8.04 5.38 11.37
C ASN A 38 -9.27 4.47 11.47
N GLU A 39 -10.06 4.35 10.40
CA GLU A 39 -11.18 3.41 10.34
C GLU A 39 -10.70 1.94 10.43
N SER A 40 -9.55 1.61 9.83
CA SER A 40 -8.96 0.27 9.86
C SER A 40 -8.54 -0.22 11.25
N LEU A 41 -8.27 0.71 12.18
CA LEU A 41 -7.88 0.38 13.55
C LEU A 41 -9.04 -0.18 14.39
N HIS A 42 -10.28 -0.02 13.91
CA HIS A 42 -11.50 -0.38 14.64
C HIS A 42 -12.34 -1.45 13.93
N LEU A 43 -11.76 -2.16 12.95
CA LEU A 43 -12.47 -3.21 12.20
C LEU A 43 -12.94 -4.37 13.09
N ASP A 44 -12.29 -4.59 14.23
CA ASP A 44 -12.69 -5.60 15.22
C ASP A 44 -14.06 -5.30 15.84
N GLN A 45 -14.39 -4.02 16.02
CA GLN A 45 -15.66 -3.52 16.58
C GLN A 45 -16.79 -3.45 15.56
N MET A 46 -16.49 -3.63 14.27
CA MET A 46 -17.46 -3.55 13.17
C MET A 46 -18.13 -4.91 12.90
N SER A 47 -19.37 -4.85 12.43
CA SER A 47 -20.07 -6.03 11.89
C SER A 47 -19.39 -6.53 10.61
N ALA A 48 -19.66 -7.78 10.22
CA ALA A 48 -19.10 -8.36 9.00
C ALA A 48 -19.44 -7.52 7.75
N ASP A 49 -20.70 -7.09 7.61
CA ASP A 49 -21.16 -6.27 6.48
C ASP A 49 -20.46 -4.91 6.45
N SER A 50 -20.25 -4.29 7.62
CA SER A 50 -19.52 -3.02 7.71
C SER A 50 -18.06 -3.16 7.31
N VAL A 51 -17.41 -4.27 7.70
CA VAL A 51 -16.03 -4.58 7.26
C VAL A 51 -15.98 -4.80 5.75
N GLU A 52 -16.94 -5.51 5.17
CA GLU A 52 -17.00 -5.73 3.72
C GLU A 52 -17.19 -4.42 2.95
N ASN A 53 -18.11 -3.55 3.40
CA ASN A 53 -18.31 -2.23 2.83
C ASN A 53 -17.05 -1.35 2.92
N TYR A 54 -16.33 -1.42 4.04
CA TYR A 54 -15.05 -0.75 4.20
C TYR A 54 -14.01 -1.23 3.17
N ILE A 55 -13.87 -2.55 3.00
CA ILE A 55 -12.94 -3.13 2.02
C ILE A 55 -13.29 -2.66 0.60
N ILE A 56 -14.57 -2.64 0.24
CA ILE A 56 -15.04 -2.13 -1.06
C ILE A 56 -14.69 -0.66 -1.23
N LYS A 57 -14.87 0.17 -0.20
CA LYS A 57 -14.54 1.60 -0.20
C LYS A 57 -13.05 1.83 -0.45
N VAL A 58 -12.17 1.13 0.26
CA VAL A 58 -10.69 1.21 0.06
C VAL A 58 -10.29 0.72 -1.34
N LYS A 59 -10.87 -0.38 -1.81
CA LYS A 59 -10.63 -0.88 -3.17
C LYS A 59 -11.07 0.12 -4.23
N GLY A 60 -12.28 0.66 -4.12
CA GLY A 60 -12.83 1.64 -5.05
C GLY A 60 -11.95 2.88 -5.12
N PHE A 61 -11.49 3.38 -3.97
CA PHE A 61 -10.57 4.51 -3.92
C PHE A 61 -9.25 4.22 -4.63
N THR A 62 -8.61 3.08 -4.35
CA THR A 62 -7.33 2.72 -4.95
C THR A 62 -7.41 2.35 -6.44
N ILE A 63 -8.60 1.96 -6.93
CA ILE A 63 -8.88 1.84 -8.37
C ILE A 63 -8.98 3.22 -9.02
N ASN A 64 -9.76 4.13 -8.41
CA ASN A 64 -9.97 5.48 -8.94
C ASN A 64 -8.73 6.37 -8.82
N LYS A 65 -7.86 6.09 -7.84
CA LYS A 65 -6.65 6.84 -7.53
C LYS A 65 -5.47 5.88 -7.36
N PRO A 66 -4.90 5.35 -8.46
CA PRO A 66 -3.88 4.30 -8.40
C PRO A 66 -2.63 4.66 -7.60
N ASN A 67 -2.27 5.94 -7.52
CA ASN A 67 -1.13 6.40 -6.73
C ASN A 67 -1.32 6.23 -5.22
N ALA A 68 -2.55 6.05 -4.73
CA ALA A 68 -2.83 5.73 -3.33
C ALA A 68 -2.20 4.40 -2.89
N LYS A 69 -1.84 3.51 -3.83
CA LYS A 69 -1.10 2.28 -3.51
C LYS A 69 0.34 2.52 -3.05
N TYR A 70 0.88 3.70 -3.32
CA TYR A 70 2.20 4.13 -2.87
C TYR A 70 2.13 5.05 -1.64
N ASP A 71 0.94 5.26 -1.08
CA ASP A 71 0.77 5.99 0.17
C ASP A 71 1.41 5.19 1.32
N PRO A 72 2.16 5.83 2.23
CA PRO A 72 2.84 5.13 3.32
C PRO A 72 1.89 4.33 4.24
N LEU A 73 0.60 4.70 4.33
CA LEU A 73 -0.37 3.98 5.17
C LEU A 73 -1.04 2.80 4.45
N TYR A 74 -0.82 2.63 3.14
CA TYR A 74 -1.51 1.59 2.38
C TYR A 74 -1.17 0.17 2.83
N SER A 75 0.10 -0.08 3.19
CA SER A 75 0.54 -1.39 3.73
C SER A 75 -0.20 -1.74 5.01
N ASP A 76 -0.33 -0.77 5.91
CA ASP A 76 -0.87 -0.97 7.25
C ASP A 76 -2.39 -1.19 7.19
N ILE A 77 -3.07 -0.44 6.31
CA ILE A 77 -4.50 -0.67 6.00
C ILE A 77 -4.71 -2.11 5.50
N LYS A 78 -3.87 -2.58 4.56
CA LYS A 78 -3.96 -3.95 4.05
C LYS A 78 -3.74 -4.98 5.17
N GLU A 79 -2.76 -4.75 6.04
CA GLU A 79 -2.47 -5.64 7.15
C GLU A 79 -3.62 -5.72 8.16
N ASN A 80 -4.22 -4.57 8.51
CA ASN A 80 -5.37 -4.51 9.42
C ASN A 80 -6.58 -5.28 8.85
N ILE A 81 -6.87 -5.11 7.55
CA ILE A 81 -7.92 -5.88 6.86
C ILE A 81 -7.60 -7.38 6.91
N LYS A 82 -6.36 -7.78 6.60
CA LYS A 82 -5.93 -9.17 6.62
C LYS A 82 -6.07 -9.79 8.01
N LYS A 83 -5.68 -9.06 9.06
CA LYS A 83 -5.81 -9.50 10.45
C LYS A 83 -7.27 -9.71 10.87
N LYS A 84 -8.18 -8.83 10.44
CA LYS A 84 -9.62 -8.97 10.74
C LYS A 84 -10.28 -10.12 9.98
N THR A 85 -9.92 -10.31 8.71
CA THR A 85 -10.66 -11.19 7.80
C THR A 85 -9.99 -12.54 7.54
N ASN A 86 -8.72 -12.69 7.94
CA ASN A 86 -7.84 -13.79 7.59
C ASN A 86 -7.68 -14.00 6.07
N LYS A 87 -7.92 -12.96 5.28
CA LYS A 87 -7.83 -12.99 3.81
C LYS A 87 -7.06 -11.78 3.31
N ASP A 88 -6.26 -11.98 2.28
CA ASP A 88 -5.67 -10.86 1.55
C ASP A 88 -6.61 -10.48 0.40
N TYR A 89 -7.21 -9.30 0.51
CA TYR A 89 -8.14 -8.77 -0.48
C TYR A 89 -7.45 -7.99 -1.61
N PHE A 90 -6.15 -7.73 -1.47
CA PHE A 90 -5.38 -6.84 -2.34
C PHE A 90 -4.18 -7.55 -2.96
N ILE A 91 -4.33 -8.85 -3.20
CA ILE A 91 -3.48 -9.65 -4.06
C ILE A 91 -3.83 -9.28 -5.50
N TYR A 92 -2.82 -8.96 -6.31
CA TYR A 92 -2.91 -8.90 -7.76
C TYR A 92 -2.31 -10.17 -8.33
#